data_AF-A0A0L6CKI6-F1
#
_entry.id   AF-A0A0L6CKI6-F1
#
_cell.length_a   1.000
_cell.length_b   1.000
_cell.length_c   1.000
_cell.angle_alpha   90.00
_cell.angle_beta   90.00
_cell.angle_gamma   90.00
#
_symmetry.space_group_name_H-M   'P 1'
#
loop_
_entity.id
_entity.type
_entity.pdbx_description
1 polymer ?
#
loop_
_entity_poly.entity_id
_entity_poly.type
_entity_poly.pdbx_seq_one_letter_code
_entity_poly.pdbx_strand_id
1 'polypeptide(L)'
;MEDVSDAEPDPSERTRTTLRPVRRAPNFAQFLITGTVVGVLLGLWVGSRDGSGGYSDTTAMGFFAVIFGGLGALLAGAIAVLIDKRSLR
;
A
#
# COMPACT_ATOMS: atom_id res chain seq x y z
N MET A 1 -49.70 37.59 -20.17
CA MET A 1 -48.47 37.15 -20.87
C MET A 1 -47.35 37.51 -19.92
N GLU A 2 -47.01 36.57 -19.04
CA GLU A 2 -46.06 36.81 -17.96
C GLU A 2 -44.66 36.98 -18.55
N ASP A 3 -44.03 38.06 -18.12
CA ASP A 3 -42.66 38.42 -18.38
C ASP A 3 -41.77 37.27 -17.92
N VAL A 4 -41.32 36.44 -18.88
CA VAL A 4 -40.25 35.47 -18.66
C VAL A 4 -39.00 36.30 -18.50
N SER A 5 -38.81 36.81 -17.29
CA SER A 5 -37.57 37.41 -16.84
C SER A 5 -36.49 36.35 -17.06
N ASP A 6 -35.67 36.59 -18.08
CA ASP A 6 -34.40 35.90 -18.32
C ASP A 6 -33.51 36.14 -17.11
N ALA A 7 -33.77 35.40 -16.03
CA ALA A 7 -32.88 35.30 -14.90
C ALA A 7 -31.58 34.69 -15.43
N GLU A 8 -30.62 35.56 -15.74
CA GLU A 8 -29.24 35.18 -15.98
C GLU A 8 -28.86 34.15 -14.93
N PRO A 9 -28.48 32.93 -15.33
CA PRO A 9 -28.17 31.88 -14.38
C PRO A 9 -27.06 32.38 -13.47
N ASP A 10 -27.33 32.38 -12.16
CA ASP A 10 -26.41 32.88 -11.14
C ASP A 10 -25.01 32.31 -11.40
N PRO A 11 -23.97 33.16 -11.58
CA PRO A 11 -22.60 32.70 -11.81
C PRO A 11 -22.10 31.75 -10.71
N SER A 12 -22.74 31.75 -9.53
CA SER A 12 -22.45 30.81 -8.45
C SER A 12 -22.88 29.36 -8.74
N GLU A 13 -23.83 29.11 -9.64
CA GLU A 13 -24.27 27.76 -10.03
C GLU A 13 -23.38 27.11 -11.08
N ARG A 14 -22.77 27.87 -12.01
CA ARG A 14 -21.78 27.34 -12.97
C ARG A 14 -20.53 26.78 -12.30
N THR A 15 -20.25 27.20 -11.07
CA THR A 15 -19.02 26.85 -10.34
C THR A 15 -19.24 25.76 -9.28
N ARG A 16 -20.39 25.07 -9.29
CA ARG A 16 -20.59 23.86 -8.49
C ARG A 16 -20.02 22.62 -9.19
N THR A 17 -18.78 22.76 -9.70
CA THR A 17 -17.91 21.62 -9.95
C THR A 17 -17.69 20.93 -8.60
N THR A 18 -18.44 19.87 -8.37
CA THR A 18 -18.26 18.95 -7.26
C THR A 18 -16.83 18.42 -7.34
N LEU A 19 -15.93 19.04 -6.57
CA LEU A 19 -14.57 18.58 -6.37
C LEU A 19 -14.65 17.20 -5.74
N ARG A 20 -14.74 16.16 -6.59
CA ARG A 20 -14.74 14.76 -6.17
C ARG A 20 -13.36 14.53 -5.56
N PRO A 21 -13.21 14.37 -4.24
CA PRO A 21 -11.91 14.13 -3.66
C PRO A 21 -11.55 12.70 -4.04
N VAL A 22 -10.82 12.53 -5.15
CA VAL A 22 -10.18 11.27 -5.47
C VAL A 22 -8.98 11.16 -4.52
N ARG A 23 -9.25 10.84 -3.26
CA ARG A 23 -8.21 10.44 -2.30
C ARG A 23 -7.77 9.02 -2.66
N ARG A 24 -7.07 8.88 -3.78
CA ARG A 24 -6.22 7.71 -4.03
C ARG A 24 -4.91 7.96 -3.29
N ALA A 25 -4.95 7.88 -1.96
CA ALA A 25 -3.71 7.63 -1.25
C ALA A 25 -3.33 6.18 -1.57
N PRO A 26 -2.20 5.91 -2.25
CA PRO A 26 -1.74 4.54 -2.43
C PRO A 26 -1.61 3.90 -1.05
N ASN A 27 -2.16 2.72 -0.90
CA ASN A 27 -2.25 2.06 0.39
C ASN A 27 -0.92 1.40 0.76
N PHE A 28 -0.01 2.21 1.28
CA PHE A 28 1.25 1.78 1.87
C PHE A 28 1.08 0.54 2.77
N ALA A 29 0.01 0.49 3.55
CA ALA A 29 -0.32 -0.65 4.40
C ALA A 29 -0.44 -1.97 3.61
N GLN A 30 -1.07 -1.98 2.42
CA GLN A 30 -1.16 -3.19 1.60
C GLN A 30 0.19 -3.64 1.06
N PHE A 31 1.05 -2.70 0.66
CA PHE A 31 2.42 -3.04 0.25
C PHE A 31 3.21 -3.64 1.40
N LEU A 32 3.17 -3.03 2.58
CA LEU A 32 3.85 -3.55 3.77
C LEU A 32 3.36 -4.94 4.15
N ILE A 33 2.03 -5.17 4.16
CA ILE A 33 1.43 -6.47 4.45
C ILE A 33 1.90 -7.50 3.42
N THR A 34 1.80 -7.18 2.13
CA THR A 34 2.19 -8.09 1.06
C THR A 34 3.67 -8.46 1.15
N GLY A 35 4.55 -7.46 1.34
CA GLY A 35 5.98 -7.67 1.51
C GLY A 35 6.31 -8.53 2.74
N THR A 36 5.66 -8.27 3.87
CA THR A 36 5.82 -9.06 5.09
C THR A 36 5.39 -10.50 4.87
N VAL A 37 4.22 -10.73 4.27
CA VAL A 37 3.70 -12.08 4.01
C VAL A 37 4.63 -12.86 3.09
N VAL A 38 5.04 -12.27 1.96
CA VAL A 38 5.98 -12.91 1.03
C VAL A 38 7.31 -13.21 1.72
N GLY A 39 7.84 -12.26 2.50
CA GLY A 39 9.05 -12.42 3.29
C GLY A 39 8.96 -13.56 4.30
N VAL A 40 7.90 -13.60 5.10
CA VAL A 40 7.66 -14.68 6.08
C VAL A 40 7.61 -16.04 5.39
N LEU A 41 6.87 -16.17 4.29
CA LEU A 41 6.80 -17.43 3.54
C LEU A 41 8.18 -17.87 3.03
N LEU A 42 8.99 -16.93 2.52
CA LEU A 42 10.36 -17.21 2.12
C LEU A 42 11.23 -17.64 3.31
N GLY A 43 11.11 -16.95 4.44
CA GLY A 43 11.87 -17.24 5.65
C GLY A 43 11.51 -18.60 6.24
N LEU A 44 10.24 -18.98 6.25
CA LEU A 44 9.80 -20.33 6.64
C LEU A 44 10.35 -21.39 5.70
N TRP A 45 10.34 -21.14 4.39
CA TRP A 45 10.89 -22.07 3.41
C TRP A 45 12.40 -22.25 3.57
N VAL A 46 13.16 -21.15 3.76
CA VAL A 46 14.60 -21.20 4.01
C VAL A 46 14.89 -21.89 5.35
N GLY A 47 14.21 -21.51 6.42
CA GLY A 47 14.44 -22.08 7.75
C GLY A 47 13.98 -23.53 7.91
N SER A 48 13.12 -24.02 7.00
CA SER A 48 12.76 -25.44 6.95
C SER A 48 13.83 -26.32 6.30
N ARG A 49 14.88 -25.72 5.71
CA ARG A 49 15.94 -26.44 5.04
C ARG A 49 17.15 -26.59 5.94
N ASP A 50 17.59 -27.85 6.01
CA ASP A 50 18.67 -28.38 6.81
C ASP A 50 18.55 -28.08 8.30
N GLY A 51 18.42 -29.16 9.07
CA GLY A 51 18.48 -29.15 10.53
C GLY A 51 19.79 -28.55 10.97
N SER A 52 19.75 -27.24 11.25
CA SER A 52 20.91 -26.49 11.69
C SER A 52 21.46 -27.19 12.92
N GLY A 53 22.65 -27.76 12.84
CA GLY A 53 23.21 -28.62 13.90
C GLY A 53 23.30 -27.99 15.30
N GLY A 54 22.93 -26.72 15.46
CA GLY A 54 22.81 -26.01 16.74
C GLY A 54 21.45 -25.38 17.06
N TYR A 55 20.45 -25.41 16.17
CA TYR A 55 19.11 -24.84 16.40
C TYR A 55 18.02 -25.84 16.01
N SER A 56 16.93 -25.89 16.79
CA SER A 56 15.75 -26.64 16.38
C SER A 56 15.11 -26.01 15.15
N ASP A 57 14.58 -26.84 14.24
CA ASP A 57 13.94 -26.40 12.99
C ASP A 57 12.91 -25.29 13.22
N THR A 58 12.08 -25.44 14.26
CA THR A 58 11.08 -24.42 14.65
C THR A 58 11.71 -23.06 14.95
N THR A 59 12.86 -23.04 15.61
CA THR A 59 13.53 -21.81 15.98
C THR A 59 14.23 -21.16 14.78
N ALA A 60 14.87 -21.97 13.93
CA ALA A 60 15.45 -21.50 12.68
C ALA A 60 14.39 -20.89 11.76
N MET A 61 13.25 -21.58 11.58
CA MET A 61 12.09 -21.08 10.84
C MET A 61 11.57 -19.76 11.39
N GLY A 62 11.43 -19.63 12.71
CA GLY A 62 11.00 -18.38 13.35
C GLY A 62 11.98 -17.22 13.11
N PHE A 63 13.28 -17.46 13.26
CA PHE A 63 14.32 -16.46 13.02
C PHE A 63 14.30 -15.95 11.58
N PHE A 64 14.30 -16.88 10.62
CA PHE A 64 14.26 -16.52 9.21
C PHE A 64 12.93 -15.86 8.84
N ALA A 65 11.78 -16.30 9.38
CA ALA A 65 10.50 -15.65 9.16
C ALA A 65 10.50 -14.16 9.56
N VAL A 66 11.08 -13.82 10.71
CA VAL A 66 11.18 -12.43 11.18
C VAL A 66 12.13 -11.62 10.28
N ILE A 67 13.32 -12.16 9.97
CA ILE A 67 14.31 -11.47 9.13
C ILE A 67 13.76 -11.21 7.74
N PHE A 68 13.29 -12.26 7.06
CA PHE A 68 12.75 -12.13 5.71
C PHE A 68 11.45 -11.33 5.70
N GLY A 69 10.60 -11.46 6.72
CA GLY A 69 9.40 -10.64 6.89
C GLY A 69 9.72 -9.14 6.96
N GLY A 70 10.69 -8.76 7.79
CA GLY A 70 11.16 -7.38 7.91
C GLY A 70 11.77 -6.85 6.61
N LEU A 71 12.64 -7.64 5.96
CA LEU A 71 13.24 -7.27 4.67
C LEU A 71 12.19 -7.13 3.56
N GLY A 72 11.22 -8.05 3.51
CA GLY A 72 10.11 -8.00 2.56
C GLY A 72 9.23 -6.78 2.77
N ALA A 73 8.92 -6.43 4.02
CA ALA A 73 8.19 -5.22 4.37
C ALA A 73 8.93 -3.95 3.92
N LEU A 74 10.23 -3.87 4.20
CA LEU A 74 11.08 -2.73 3.80
C LEU A 74 11.13 -2.58 2.28
N LEU A 75 11.33 -3.67 1.55
CA LEU A 75 11.40 -3.66 0.09
C LEU A 75 10.07 -3.22 -0.52
N ALA A 76 8.96 -3.81 -0.07
CA ALA A 76 7.63 -3.46 -0.57
C ALA A 76 7.24 -2.02 -0.19
N GLY A 77 7.60 -1.58 1.02
CA GLY A 77 7.42 -0.19 1.45
C GLY A 77 8.22 0.79 0.59
N ALA A 78 9.47 0.49 0.26
CA ALA A 78 10.28 1.31 -0.63
C ALA A 78 9.67 1.41 -2.04
N ILE A 79 9.14 0.30 -2.57
CA ILE A 79 8.41 0.28 -3.84
C ILE A 79 7.14 1.14 -3.75
N ALA A 80 6.38 1.03 -2.66
CA ALA A 80 5.19 1.85 -2.43
C ALA A 80 5.52 3.35 -2.44
N VAL A 81 6.60 3.75 -1.75
CA VAL A 81 7.08 5.14 -1.73
C VAL A 81 7.47 5.59 -3.14
N LEU A 82 8.15 4.75 -3.91
CA LEU A 82 8.55 5.08 -5.28
C LEU A 82 7.34 5.30 -6.20
N ILE A 83 6.31 4.46 -6.08
CA ILE A 83 5.06 4.57 -6.85
C ILE A 83 4.30 5.84 -6.45
N ASP A 84 4.18 6.11 -5.15
CA ASP A 84 3.52 7.32 -4.62
C ASP A 84 4.21 8.58 -5.14
N LYS A 85 5.56 8.63 -5.11
CA LYS A 85 6.34 9.74 -5.69
C LYS A 85 6.12 9.93 -7.18
N ARG A 86 5.78 8.88 -7.93
CA ARG A 86 5.48 8.97 -9.37
C ARG A 86 4.03 9.39 -9.63
N SER A 87 3.12 9.10 -8.71
CA SER A 87 1.71 9.51 -8.80
C SER A 87 1.50 11.00 -8.47
N LEU A 88 2.41 11.60 -7.69
CA LEU A 88 2.36 13.01 -7.30
C LEU A 88 3.02 13.97 -8.32
N ARG A 89 3.68 13.44 -9.36
CA ARG A 89 4.25 14.20 -10.48
C ARG A 89 3.32 14.14 -11.68
#